data_AF-T1A534-F1
#
_entry.id   AF-T1A534-F1
#
_cell.length_a   1.000
_cell.length_b   1.000
_cell.length_c   1.000
_cell.angle_alpha   90.00
_cell.angle_beta   90.00
_cell.angle_gamma   90.00
#
_symmetry.space_group_name_H-M   'P 1'
#
loop_
_entity.id
_entity.type
_entity.pdbx_description
1 polymer ?
#
loop_
_entity_poly.entity_id
_entity_poly.type
_entity_poly.pdbx_seq_one_letter_code
_entity_poly.pdbx_strand_id
1 'polypeptide(L)'
;MIGYRAETSMASVLRETLARSEDTRALLRQIYNTEADLFPDAESKTLTVSLHHLTQAAHDQALRHLCDELNATETTFPGTDLRLMYKIGPC
;
A
#
# COMPACT_ATOMS: atom_id res chain seq x y z
N MET A 1 9.24 18.45 2.15
CA MET A 1 9.11 17.41 3.20
C MET A 1 7.70 16.81 3.16
N ILE A 2 7.38 16.02 2.13
CA ILE A 2 6.04 15.42 1.92
C ILE A 2 6.02 13.94 2.34
N GLY A 3 7.15 13.24 2.22
CA GLY A 3 7.28 11.82 2.57
C GLY A 3 7.02 11.51 4.05
N TYR A 4 7.46 12.36 4.99
CA TYR A 4 7.27 12.10 6.43
C TYR A 4 5.78 12.15 6.85
N ARG A 5 4.98 13.01 6.21
CA ARG A 5 3.53 13.06 6.47
C ARG A 5 2.82 11.86 5.89
N ALA A 6 3.18 11.44 4.67
CA ALA A 6 2.66 10.24 4.06
C ALA A 6 2.98 8.99 4.89
N GLU A 7 4.23 8.84 5.35
CA GLU A 7 4.64 7.75 6.24
C GLU A 7 3.84 7.76 7.55
N THR A 8 3.65 8.93 8.16
CA THR A 8 2.88 9.05 9.41
C THR A 8 1.41 8.67 9.21
N SER A 9 0.80 9.07 8.09
CA SER A 9 -0.57 8.67 7.74
C SER A 9 -0.68 7.17 7.52
N MET A 10 0.26 6.56 6.77
CA MET A 10 0.30 5.11 6.56
C MET A 10 0.53 4.34 7.87
N ALA A 11 1.39 4.85 8.75
CA ALA A 11 1.61 4.29 10.07
C ALA A 11 0.35 4.37 10.96
N SER A 12 -0.44 5.43 10.82
CA SER A 12 -1.70 5.58 11.56
C SER A 12 -2.72 4.53 11.14
N VAL A 13 -2.93 4.34 9.82
CA VAL A 13 -3.86 3.32 9.29
C VAL A 13 -3.41 1.92 9.69
N LEU A 14 -2.12 1.61 9.56
CA LEU A 14 -1.60 0.30 9.98
C LEU A 14 -1.69 0.08 11.50
N ARG A 15 -1.60 1.14 12.31
CA ARG A 15 -1.74 1.05 13.77
C ARG A 15 -3.18 0.79 14.21
N GLU A 16 -4.18 1.16 13.42
CA GLU A 16 -5.57 0.81 13.68
C GLU A 16 -5.81 -0.70 13.52
N THR A 17 -5.09 -1.33 12.58
CA THR A 17 -5.16 -2.79 12.38
C THR A 17 -4.17 -3.56 13.25
N LEU A 18 -3.00 -3.00 13.55
CA LEU A 18 -1.96 -3.58 14.39
C LEU A 18 -1.90 -2.87 15.75
N ALA A 19 -2.38 -3.54 16.80
CA ALA A 19 -2.38 -3.02 18.16
C ALA A 19 -0.98 -2.68 18.74
N ARG A 20 0.11 -3.09 18.07
CA ARG A 20 1.50 -2.85 18.48
C ARG A 20 2.23 -1.88 17.55
N SER A 21 2.54 -0.70 18.07
CA SER A 21 3.19 0.38 17.32
C SER A 21 4.65 0.12 16.90
N GLU A 22 5.37 -0.76 17.60
CA GLU A 22 6.75 -1.15 17.26
C GLU A 22 6.78 -2.02 15.99
N ASP A 23 5.83 -2.94 15.86
CA ASP A 23 5.67 -3.80 14.69
C ASP A 23 5.29 -2.98 13.44
N THR A 24 4.49 -1.92 13.60
CA THR A 24 4.04 -1.06 12.48
C THR A 24 5.20 -0.43 11.71
N ARG A 25 6.23 0.08 12.40
CA ARG A 25 7.40 0.70 11.74
C ARG A 25 8.29 -0.34 11.07
N ALA A 26 8.47 -1.50 11.69
CA ALA A 26 9.21 -2.60 11.08
C ALA A 26 8.52 -3.09 9.80
N LEU A 27 7.20 -3.16 9.83
CA LEU A 27 6.35 -3.56 8.70
C LEU A 27 6.40 -2.54 7.57
N LEU A 28 6.30 -1.23 7.86
CA LEU A 28 6.50 -0.17 6.84
C LEU A 28 7.88 -0.24 6.18
N ARG A 29 8.93 -0.45 6.98
CA ARG A 29 10.28 -0.66 6.43
C ARG A 29 10.35 -1.90 5.56
N GLN A 30 9.64 -2.96 5.91
CA GLN A 30 9.57 -4.16 5.10
C GLN A 30 8.84 -3.85 3.78
N ILE A 31 7.67 -3.22 3.81
CA ILE A 31 6.92 -2.79 2.62
C ILE A 31 7.78 -1.92 1.70
N TYR A 32 8.55 -0.98 2.25
CA TYR A 32 9.44 -0.12 1.45
C TYR A 32 10.66 -0.85 0.88
N ASN A 33 11.08 -1.98 1.46
CA ASN A 33 12.13 -2.82 0.91
C ASN A 33 11.59 -3.94 0.00
N THR A 34 10.30 -4.24 0.09
CA THR A 34 9.65 -5.25 -0.74
C THR A 34 9.45 -4.69 -2.14
N GLU A 35 9.87 -5.48 -3.13
CA GLU A 35 9.61 -5.15 -4.53
C GLU A 35 8.10 -5.18 -4.80
N ALA A 36 7.62 -4.18 -5.50
CA ALA A 36 6.23 -4.07 -5.91
C ALA A 36 6.19 -4.16 -7.43
N ASP A 37 5.35 -5.05 -7.96
CA ASP A 37 5.15 -5.15 -9.39
C ASP A 37 4.18 -4.07 -9.85
N LEU A 38 4.58 -3.29 -10.85
CA LEU A 38 3.79 -2.23 -11.44
C LEU A 38 3.25 -2.71 -12.78
N PHE A 39 1.94 -2.88 -12.87
CA PHE A 39 1.23 -3.24 -14.08
C PHE A 39 0.40 -2.06 -14.58
N PRO A 40 0.96 -1.22 -15.48
CA PRO A 40 0.20 -0.17 -16.14
C PRO A 40 -0.76 -0.80 -17.15
N ASP A 41 -2.05 -0.57 -16.94
CA ASP A 41 -3.12 -0.95 -17.84
C ASP A 41 -3.59 0.28 -18.62
N ALA A 42 -3.17 0.36 -19.87
CA ALA A 42 -3.49 1.50 -20.75
C ALA A 42 -4.95 1.48 -21.23
N GLU A 43 -5.59 0.30 -21.28
CA GLU A 43 -6.98 0.15 -21.73
C GLU A 43 -7.97 0.59 -20.66
N SER A 44 -7.76 0.12 -19.43
CA SER A 44 -8.56 0.45 -18.24
C SER A 44 -8.17 1.80 -17.63
N LYS A 45 -7.06 2.39 -18.10
CA LYS A 45 -6.42 3.58 -17.52
C LYS A 45 -6.15 3.40 -16.02
N THR A 46 -5.63 2.25 -15.64
CA THR A 46 -5.33 1.93 -14.24
C THR A 46 -3.89 1.48 -14.09
N LEU A 47 -3.19 1.97 -13.08
CA LEU A 47 -1.87 1.48 -12.68
C LEU A 47 -2.05 0.52 -11.52
N THR A 48 -1.98 -0.79 -11.79
CA THR A 48 -2.08 -1.79 -10.74
C THR A 48 -0.73 -1.98 -10.07
N VAL A 49 -0.63 -1.65 -8.79
CA VAL A 49 0.53 -1.89 -7.93
C VAL A 49 0.29 -3.17 -7.15
N SER A 50 0.98 -4.24 -7.50
CA SER A 50 0.89 -5.53 -6.82
C SER A 50 1.98 -5.61 -5.75
N LEU A 51 1.58 -5.50 -4.49
CA LEU A 51 2.47 -5.65 -3.33
C LEU A 51 2.58 -7.14 -2.99
N HIS A 52 3.80 -7.64 -2.77
CA HIS A 52 3.98 -9.03 -2.34
C HIS A 52 3.44 -9.24 -0.93
N HIS A 53 2.84 -10.41 -0.69
CA HIS A 53 2.32 -10.78 0.62
C HIS A 53 3.45 -10.79 1.66
N LEU A 54 3.10 -10.48 2.91
CA LEU A 54 4.05 -10.52 4.02
C LEU A 54 4.00 -11.90 4.71
N THR A 55 5.03 -12.21 5.48
CA THR A 55 5.20 -13.55 6.11
C THR A 55 4.17 -13.84 7.22
N GLN A 56 3.44 -12.83 7.72
CA GLN A 56 2.42 -13.00 8.77
C GLN A 56 1.03 -12.59 8.29
N ALA A 57 0.02 -13.41 8.60
CA ALA A 57 -1.39 -13.15 8.26
C ALA A 57 -1.94 -11.83 8.85
N ALA A 58 -1.49 -11.45 10.05
CA ALA A 58 -1.86 -10.16 10.65
C ALA A 58 -1.35 -8.96 9.85
N HIS A 59 -0.16 -9.10 9.26
CA HIS A 59 0.44 -8.07 8.41
C HIS A 59 -0.24 -8.00 7.05
N ASP A 60 -0.62 -9.15 6.50
CA ASP A 60 -1.39 -9.21 5.25
C ASP A 60 -2.77 -8.55 5.38
N GLN A 61 -3.46 -8.79 6.50
CA GLN A 61 -4.74 -8.12 6.80
C GLN A 61 -4.59 -6.60 6.90
N ALA A 62 -3.54 -6.13 7.58
CA ALA A 62 -3.25 -4.70 7.69
C ALA A 62 -2.90 -4.07 6.34
N LEU A 63 -2.11 -4.78 5.52
CA LEU A 63 -1.79 -4.37 4.15
C LEU A 63 -3.06 -4.28 3.30
N ARG A 64 -3.99 -5.22 3.48
CA ARG A 64 -5.24 -5.26 2.71
C ARG A 64 -6.13 -4.07 3.03
N HIS A 65 -6.23 -3.75 4.32
CA HIS A 65 -6.93 -2.54 4.76
C HIS A 65 -6.28 -1.28 4.20
N LEU A 66 -4.96 -1.18 4.22
CA LEU A 66 -4.24 -0.05 3.64
C LEU A 66 -4.48 0.08 2.13
N CYS A 67 -4.44 -1.03 1.38
CA CYS A 67 -4.72 -1.05 -0.05
C CYS A 67 -6.16 -0.59 -0.34
N ASP A 68 -7.13 -1.01 0.47
CA ASP A 68 -8.54 -0.60 0.29
C ASP A 68 -8.71 0.90 0.51
N GLU A 69 -8.16 1.45 1.59
CA GLU A 69 -8.13 2.89 1.87
C GLU A 69 -7.45 3.68 0.75
N LEU A 70 -6.29 3.22 0.28
CA LEU A 70 -5.59 3.86 -0.83
C LEU A 70 -6.39 3.79 -2.13
N ASN A 71 -7.07 2.68 -2.42
CA ASN A 71 -7.94 2.55 -3.59
C ASN A 71 -9.19 3.42 -3.51
N ALA A 72 -9.72 3.60 -2.30
CA ALA A 72 -10.87 4.46 -2.01
C ALA A 72 -10.57 5.95 -2.24
N THR A 73 -9.29 6.37 -2.14
CA THR A 73 -8.90 7.74 -2.51
C THR A 73 -8.99 8.03 -4.02
N GLU A 74 -9.21 7.00 -4.84
CA GLU A 74 -9.31 7.08 -6.30
C GLU A 74 -8.17 7.90 -6.94
N THR A 75 -6.98 7.84 -6.35
CA THR A 75 -5.87 8.73 -6.71
C THR A 75 -5.44 8.49 -8.16
N THR A 76 -5.47 9.55 -8.96
CA THR A 76 -4.90 9.57 -10.31
C THR A 76 -3.47 10.07 -10.27
N PHE A 77 -2.57 9.37 -10.96
CA PHE A 77 -1.15 9.72 -10.96
C PHE A 77 -0.92 11.03 -11.75
N PRO A 78 -0.29 12.06 -11.16
CA PRO A 78 -0.13 13.34 -11.82
C PRO A 78 0.77 13.21 -13.05
N GLY A 79 0.27 13.63 -14.21
CA GLY A 79 0.97 13.50 -15.50
C GLY A 79 0.57 12.28 -16.32
N THR A 80 -0.31 11.41 -15.80
CA THR A 80 -0.98 10.36 -16.58
C THR A 80 -2.47 10.31 -16.23
N ASP A 81 -3.31 9.82 -17.14
CA ASP A 81 -4.71 9.52 -16.84
C ASP A 81 -4.89 8.18 -16.09
N LEU A 82 -3.81 7.66 -15.49
CA LEU A 82 -3.81 6.34 -14.84
C LEU A 82 -4.27 6.47 -13.38
N ARG A 83 -5.32 5.74 -13.04
CA ARG A 83 -5.81 5.59 -11.67
C ARG A 83 -5.00 4.52 -10.94
N LEU A 84 -4.45 4.86 -9.78
CA LEU A 84 -3.69 3.91 -8.96
C LEU A 84 -4.63 2.87 -8.34
N MET A 85 -4.29 1.60 -8.50
CA MET A 85 -4.96 0.46 -7.88
C MET A 85 -3.95 -0.42 -7.17
N TYR A 86 -4.01 -0.48 -5.86
CA TYR A 86 -3.19 -1.34 -5.03
C TYR A 86 -3.86 -2.71 -4.87
N LYS A 87 -3.09 -3.77 -5.11
CA LYS A 87 -3.50 -5.15 -4.88
C LYS A 87 -2.41 -5.88 -4.10
N ILE A 88 -2.81 -6.90 -3.35
CA ILE A 88 -1.87 -7.82 -2.71
C ILE A 88 -1.74 -9.02 -3.62
N GLY A 89 -0.49 -9.40 -3.91
CA GLY A 89 -0.17 -10.56 -4.71
C GLY A 89 -0.69 -11.84 -4.05
N PRO A 90 -1.08 -12.85 -4.86
CA PRO A 90 -1.54 -14.12 -4.31
C PRO A 90 -0.41 -14.81 -3.52
N CYS A 91 -0.76 -15.39 -2.37
CA CYS A 91 0.10 -16.31 -1.61
C CYS A 91 0.37 -17.61 -2.36
#